data_AF-A0A917D8V9-F1
#
_entry.id   AF-A0A917D8V9-F1
#
_cell.length_a   1.000
_cell.length_b   1.000
_cell.length_c   1.000
_cell.angle_alpha   90.00
_cell.angle_beta   90.00
_cell.angle_gamma   90.00
#
_symmetry.space_group_name_H-M   'P 1'
#
loop_
_entity.id
_entity.type
_entity.pdbx_description
1 polymer ?
#
loop_
_entity_poly.entity_id
_entity_poly.type
_entity_poly.pdbx_seq_one_letter_code
_entity_poly.pdbx_strand_id
1 'polypeptide(L)'
;MKTIIAALGALALSLGAFAPAALAYDGTVCKEAGSCWEPKPGYPEKVEGSEYDPQHDPMEVNKQAESIKEMEARNKQRVEHFAKTGEFVFDVAKITQ
;
A
#
# COMPACT_ATOMS: atom_id res chain seq x y z
N MET A 1 45.47 -16.91 -23.58
CA MET A 1 44.05 -17.33 -23.74
C MET A 1 43.50 -18.05 -22.50
N LYS A 2 44.12 -19.12 -22.00
CA LYS A 2 43.67 -19.83 -20.78
C LYS A 2 43.57 -18.95 -19.51
N THR A 3 44.48 -18.00 -19.34
CA THR A 3 44.48 -17.03 -18.22
C THR A 3 43.38 -15.97 -18.31
N ILE A 4 42.94 -15.61 -19.52
CA ILE A 4 41.86 -14.62 -19.74
C ILE A 4 40.49 -15.26 -19.48
N ILE A 5 40.32 -16.52 -19.85
CA ILE A 5 39.09 -17.29 -19.61
C ILE A 5 38.89 -17.53 -18.10
N ALA A 6 39.97 -17.79 -17.35
CA ALA A 6 39.91 -17.95 -15.90
C ALA A 6 39.53 -16.64 -15.16
N ALA A 7 40.03 -15.49 -15.63
CA ALA A 7 39.70 -14.18 -15.05
C ALA A 7 38.24 -13.76 -15.34
N LEU A 8 37.72 -14.07 -16.53
CA LEU A 8 36.31 -13.81 -16.88
C LEU A 8 35.33 -14.74 -16.13
N GLY A 9 35.71 -16.00 -15.90
CA GLY A 9 34.92 -16.93 -15.09
C GLY A 9 34.81 -16.52 -13.61
N ALA A 10 35.89 -15.98 -13.04
CA ALA A 10 35.90 -15.47 -11.66
C ALA A 10 35.02 -14.21 -11.49
N LEU A 11 34.99 -13.32 -12.49
CA LEU A 11 34.16 -12.12 -12.46
C LEU A 11 32.66 -12.46 -12.58
N ALA A 12 32.29 -13.43 -13.44
CA ALA A 12 30.91 -13.89 -13.57
C ALA A 12 30.38 -14.58 -12.28
N LEU A 13 31.24 -15.32 -11.56
CA LEU A 13 30.90 -15.90 -10.25
C LEU A 13 30.70 -14.83 -9.17
N SER A 14 31.48 -13.74 -9.19
CA SER A 14 31.31 -12.64 -8.24
C SER A 14 30.01 -11.84 -8.45
N LEU A 15 29.51 -11.75 -9.69
CA LEU A 15 28.25 -11.06 -9.99
C LEU A 15 27.01 -11.93 -9.68
N GLY A 16 27.12 -13.26 -9.83
CA GLY A 16 26.05 -14.19 -9.44
C GLY A 16 25.87 -14.35 -7.92
N ALA A 17 26.90 -14.06 -7.13
CA ALA A 17 26.86 -14.15 -5.67
C ALA A 17 26.00 -13.07 -4.99
N PHE A 18 25.57 -12.02 -5.71
CA PHE A 18 24.65 -10.99 -5.22
C PHE A 18 23.16 -11.30 -5.50
N ALA A 19 22.86 -12.40 -6.20
CA ALA A 19 21.48 -12.86 -6.42
C ALA A 19 20.70 -13.41 -5.21
N PRO A 20 21.28 -13.81 -4.04
CA PRO A 20 20.47 -14.42 -2.98
C PRO A 20 19.56 -13.42 -2.27
N ALA A 21 19.78 -12.10 -2.40
CA ALA A 21 18.90 -11.10 -1.79
C ALA A 21 17.47 -11.11 -2.38
N ALA A 22 17.30 -11.50 -3.65
CA ALA A 22 15.99 -11.63 -4.27
C ALA A 22 15.20 -12.86 -3.75
N LEU A 23 15.89 -13.90 -3.28
CA LEU A 23 15.31 -15.16 -2.80
C LEU A 23 15.10 -15.22 -1.27
N ALA A 24 15.52 -14.20 -0.53
CA ALA A 24 15.51 -14.25 0.94
C ALA A 24 14.15 -13.94 1.59
N TYR A 25 13.21 -13.37 0.82
CA TYR A 25 11.80 -13.30 1.21
C TYR A 25 10.99 -13.97 0.10
N ASP A 26 10.58 -15.22 0.32
CA ASP A 26 9.88 -16.07 -0.65
C ASP A 26 8.38 -16.24 -0.36
N GLY A 27 7.90 -15.68 0.77
CA GLY A 27 6.50 -15.69 1.16
C GLY A 27 6.02 -16.99 1.83
N THR A 28 6.92 -17.91 2.19
CA THR A 28 6.54 -19.22 2.77
C THR A 28 6.67 -19.31 4.29
N VAL A 29 7.39 -18.38 4.93
CA VAL A 29 7.52 -18.31 6.38
C VAL A 29 6.43 -17.40 6.93
N CYS A 30 5.50 -17.97 7.69
CA CYS A 30 4.37 -17.23 8.26
C CYS A 30 4.50 -17.08 9.77
N LYS A 31 4.52 -15.83 10.26
CA LYS A 31 4.52 -15.50 11.69
C LYS A 31 3.23 -15.96 12.36
N GLU A 32 2.13 -15.85 11.62
CA GLU A 32 0.79 -16.30 11.99
C GLU A 32 -0.02 -16.58 10.72
N ALA A 33 -1.21 -17.18 10.86
CA ALA A 33 -2.04 -17.53 9.71
C ALA A 33 -2.41 -16.30 8.88
N GLY A 34 -1.98 -16.26 7.61
CA GLY A 34 -2.23 -15.14 6.69
C GLY A 34 -1.23 -13.98 6.78
N SER A 35 -0.23 -14.06 7.66
CA SER A 35 0.83 -13.06 7.81
C SER A 35 2.20 -13.69 7.61
N CYS A 36 2.71 -13.58 6.37
CA CYS A 36 3.97 -14.17 5.94
C CYS A 36 5.01 -13.14 5.51
N TRP A 37 4.81 -11.88 5.88
CA TRP A 37 5.70 -10.80 5.48
C TRP A 37 7.03 -10.85 6.26
N GLU A 38 8.13 -10.64 5.55
CA GLU A 38 9.49 -10.53 6.10
C GLU A 38 10.24 -9.36 5.43
N PRO A 39 11.11 -8.62 6.15
CA PRO A 39 11.99 -7.66 5.51
C PRO A 39 13.05 -8.38 4.66
N LYS A 40 13.32 -7.86 3.46
CA LYS A 40 14.45 -8.36 2.64
C LYS A 40 15.79 -8.09 3.34
N PRO A 41 16.85 -8.87 3.06
CA PRO A 41 18.18 -8.61 3.61
C PRO A 41 18.62 -7.16 3.32
N GLY A 42 19.03 -6.47 4.38
CA GLY A 42 19.43 -5.05 4.30
C GLY A 42 18.29 -4.04 4.48
N TYR A 43 17.03 -4.48 4.57
CA TYR A 43 15.88 -3.61 4.85
C TYR A 43 15.40 -3.75 6.30
N PRO A 44 14.86 -2.67 6.90
CA PRO A 44 14.42 -2.71 8.29
C PRO A 44 13.06 -3.40 8.44
N GLU A 45 12.82 -4.01 9.62
CA GLU A 45 11.52 -4.59 9.97
C GLU A 45 10.44 -3.50 10.17
N LYS A 46 10.84 -2.30 10.61
CA LYS A 46 9.98 -1.12 10.73
C LYS A 46 10.56 0.04 9.94
N VAL A 47 9.71 0.72 9.17
CA VAL A 47 10.13 1.85 8.33
C VAL A 47 10.20 3.19 9.09
N GLU A 48 9.47 3.32 10.21
CA GLU A 48 9.49 4.53 11.04
C GLU A 48 10.90 4.86 11.54
N GLY A 49 11.38 6.07 11.25
CA GLY A 49 12.72 6.55 11.57
C GLY A 49 13.85 6.00 10.68
N SER A 50 13.54 5.17 9.66
CA SER A 50 14.52 4.69 8.68
C SER A 50 14.67 5.66 7.50
N GLU A 51 15.63 5.39 6.60
CA GLU A 51 15.71 6.12 5.32
C GLU A 51 14.49 5.88 4.39
N TYR A 52 13.67 4.87 4.71
CA TYR A 52 12.45 4.51 3.98
C TYR A 52 11.17 4.97 4.71
N ASP A 53 11.28 5.81 5.74
CA ASP A 53 10.13 6.35 6.45
C ASP A 53 9.24 7.19 5.48
N PRO A 54 7.98 6.81 5.24
CA PRO A 54 7.11 7.53 4.31
C PRO A 54 6.59 8.86 4.86
N GLN A 55 6.70 9.11 6.17
CA GLN A 55 6.31 10.36 6.83
C GLN A 55 4.93 10.88 6.42
N HIS A 56 3.94 9.98 6.32
CA HIS A 56 2.58 10.33 5.94
C HIS A 56 1.98 11.35 6.92
N ASP A 57 1.47 12.46 6.39
CA ASP A 57 0.68 13.41 7.17
C ASP A 57 -0.64 12.75 7.60
N PRO A 58 -0.93 12.62 8.91
CA PRO A 58 -2.18 12.07 9.40
C PRO A 58 -3.42 12.77 8.82
N MET A 59 -3.34 14.07 8.55
CA MET A 59 -4.46 14.82 7.98
C MET A 59 -4.73 14.42 6.53
N GLU A 60 -3.69 14.12 5.74
CA GLU A 60 -3.88 13.64 4.36
C GLU A 60 -4.47 12.23 4.33
N VAL A 61 -4.00 11.33 5.20
CA VAL A 61 -4.53 9.96 5.30
C VAL A 61 -6.01 9.95 5.69
N ASN A 62 -6.47 10.92 6.48
CA ASN A 62 -7.86 10.98 6.96
C ASN A 62 -8.88 11.48 5.93
N LYS A 63 -8.45 12.22 4.89
CA LYS A 63 -9.36 12.86 3.91
C LYS A 63 -10.33 11.90 3.23
N GLN A 64 -9.90 10.65 2.98
CA GLN A 64 -10.77 9.64 2.37
C GLN A 64 -11.98 9.30 3.25
N ALA A 65 -11.77 9.16 4.56
CA ALA A 65 -12.84 8.83 5.50
C ALA A 65 -13.79 10.01 5.70
N GLU A 66 -13.27 11.23 5.75
CA GLU A 66 -14.06 12.46 5.83
C GLU A 66 -14.94 12.63 4.57
N SER A 67 -14.37 12.45 3.39
CA SER A 67 -15.11 12.48 2.12
C SER A 67 -16.25 11.45 2.10
N ILE A 68 -15.99 10.21 2.54
CA ILE A 68 -17.01 9.16 2.61
C ILE A 68 -18.13 9.55 3.58
N LYS A 69 -17.80 10.03 4.78
CA LYS A 69 -18.79 10.45 5.78
C LYS A 69 -19.71 11.54 5.23
N GLU A 70 -19.16 12.51 4.51
CA GLU A 70 -19.99 13.55 3.88
C GLU A 70 -20.82 13.03 2.71
N MET A 71 -20.28 12.09 1.91
CA MET A 71 -21.05 11.41 0.86
C MET A 71 -22.24 10.65 1.46
N GLU A 72 -22.03 9.91 2.54
CA GLU A 72 -23.07 9.18 3.27
C GLU A 72 -24.13 10.12 3.84
N ALA A 73 -23.72 11.23 4.46
CA ALA A 73 -24.63 12.24 4.98
C ALA A 73 -25.52 12.84 3.88
N ARG A 74 -24.93 13.19 2.72
CA ARG A 74 -25.69 13.69 1.57
C ARG A 74 -26.63 12.62 0.99
N ASN A 75 -26.18 11.37 0.90
CA ASN A 75 -27.01 10.25 0.43
C ASN A 75 -28.20 9.99 1.35
N LYS A 76 -28.00 10.04 2.67
CA LYS A 76 -29.07 9.92 3.65
C LYS A 76 -30.14 10.98 3.44
N GLN A 77 -29.75 12.25 3.26
CA GLN A 77 -30.71 13.34 2.97
C GLN A 77 -31.53 13.07 1.70
N ARG A 78 -30.88 12.63 0.62
CA ARG A 78 -31.55 12.29 -0.64
C ARG A 78 -32.58 11.18 -0.47
N VAL A 79 -32.19 10.09 0.20
CA VAL A 79 -33.06 8.93 0.41
C VAL A 79 -34.22 9.27 1.34
N GLU A 80 -33.99 10.04 2.40
CA GLU A 80 -35.05 10.48 3.32
C GLU A 80 -36.05 11.40 2.64
N HIS A 81 -35.60 12.32 1.78
CA HIS A 81 -36.51 13.14 0.98
C HIS A 81 -37.33 12.29 0.03
N PHE A 82 -36.67 11.42 -0.76
CA PHE A 82 -37.34 10.56 -1.73
C PHE A 82 -38.38 9.65 -1.07
N ALA A 83 -38.07 9.09 0.11
CA ALA A 83 -39.01 8.26 0.86
C ALA A 83 -40.24 9.04 1.36
N LYS A 84 -40.10 10.34 1.66
CA LYS A 84 -41.20 11.19 2.15
C LYS A 84 -42.07 11.74 1.01
N THR A 85 -41.47 12.13 -0.11
CA THR A 85 -42.15 12.86 -1.18
C THR A 85 -42.50 12.00 -2.40
N GLY A 86 -41.77 10.90 -2.62
CA GLY A 86 -41.82 10.13 -3.86
C GLY A 86 -41.07 10.77 -5.04
N GLU A 87 -40.44 11.94 -4.84
CA GLU A 87 -39.62 12.63 -5.85
C GLU A 87 -38.14 12.54 -5.48
N PHE A 88 -37.29 12.13 -6.43
CA PHE A 88 -35.86 12.05 -6.19
C PHE A 88 -35.18 13.38 -6.56
N VAL A 89 -34.45 13.96 -5.61
CA VAL A 89 -33.67 15.19 -5.79
C VAL A 89 -32.21 14.93 -5.42
N PHE A 90 -31.29 15.10 -6.38
CA PHE A 90 -29.85 14.87 -6.16
C PHE A 90 -29.15 16.02 -5.45
N ASP A 91 -29.48 17.26 -5.85
CA ASP A 91 -28.90 18.48 -5.29
C ASP A 91 -29.48 18.73 -3.91
N VAL A 92 -28.68 18.47 -2.87
CA VAL A 92 -29.10 18.59 -1.47
C VAL A 92 -29.50 20.02 -1.10
N ALA A 93 -29.00 21.04 -1.82
CA ALA A 93 -29.39 22.44 -1.60
C ALA A 93 -30.85 22.73 -2.03
N LYS A 94 -31.46 21.84 -2.82
CA LYS A 94 -32.85 21.93 -3.28
C LYS A 94 -33.82 21.07 -2.45
N ILE A 95 -33.33 20.31 -1.48
CA ILE A 95 -34.16 19.56 -0.54
C ILE A 95 -34.61 20.53 0.56
N THR A 96 -35.84 21.02 0.51
CA THR A 96 -36.45 21.81 1.59
C THR A 96 -36.59 20.93 2.84
N GLN A 97 -36.13 21.43 4.00
CA GLN A 97 -36.34 20.77 5.29
C GLN A 97 -37.81 20.77 5.71
#